data_AF-A0A8C2W210-F1
#
_entry.id   AF-A0A8C2W210-F1
#
_cell.length_a   1.000
_cell.length_b   1.000
_cell.length_c   1.000
_cell.angle_alpha   90.00
_cell.angle_beta   90.00
_cell.angle_gamma   90.00
#
_symmetry.space_group_name_H-M   'P 1'
#
loop_
_entity.id
_entity.type
_entity.pdbx_description
1 polymer ?
#
loop_
_entity_poly.entity_id
_entity_poly.type
_entity_poly.pdbx_seq_one_letter_code
_entity_poly.pdbx_strand_id
1 'polypeptide(L)'
;MAGSSGSGASLEGLSLGSSEEAELQKEAMQQVLDNLGSLPNATGAAELDLIFLRGIMESPIVRSLAKAHERLEETKLEAVRDNNLELVREILRDLAQLAERSSPAAELARILQEPHFQSLLETHDSVASKTYETPPPSPGLDPTFSSQPVPPDAVRMVGIRKTAGEHLGVTFRVEGGELVIARILHGGMVAQQGLLHVGDVIKEANGQPVGSDPRALQELLRSASGSVVLKILPSYQEPHLPRQVFVKCHFDYDPARDSLIPCKEAGLRFHAGDLLQIVNQDDANWWQACHVEGGSAGLIPSQLLEEKRKAFVKRDLELTPTSGALCGSLSGKKKKRMMYLTTKNAEFDRHELLIYEEVARMPPFRRKTLVLIGAQGVGRRSLKNKLLMWDPDRYGTTVPEADLRRTVEESGRIQRGYGHYFDLSLVNSNLDRTFRELQAAMDKLRTEPQWVPVSWVY
;
A
#
# COMPACT_ATOMS: atom_id res chain seq x y z
N MET A 1 51.65 36.57 -27.94
CA MET A 1 50.30 37.06 -28.29
C MET A 1 49.66 36.02 -29.22
N ALA A 2 48.36 35.82 -29.03
CA ALA A 2 47.45 34.84 -29.63
C ALA A 2 47.74 34.37 -31.09
N GLY A 3 47.36 33.16 -31.53
CA GLY A 3 46.40 32.22 -30.98
C GLY A 3 46.55 30.81 -31.56
N SER A 4 46.02 29.83 -30.84
CA SER A 4 45.96 28.42 -31.19
C SER A 4 44.57 28.09 -31.73
N SER A 5 44.53 27.52 -32.93
CA SER A 5 43.34 26.92 -33.54
C SER A 5 43.28 25.46 -33.10
N GLY A 6 42.44 25.15 -32.11
CA GLY A 6 42.16 23.77 -31.68
C GLY A 6 40.88 23.27 -32.32
N SER A 7 40.99 22.28 -33.21
CA SER A 7 39.88 21.52 -33.78
C SER A 7 39.10 20.80 -32.69
N GLY A 8 37.81 21.12 -32.54
CA GLY A 8 36.88 20.36 -31.71
C GLY A 8 36.53 19.05 -32.38
N ALA A 9 36.99 17.93 -31.82
CA ALA A 9 36.53 16.60 -32.18
C ALA A 9 35.13 16.37 -31.60
N SER A 10 34.17 16.04 -32.47
CA SER A 10 32.86 15.54 -32.11
C SER A 10 32.99 14.25 -31.29
N LEU A 11 32.42 14.23 -30.09
CA LEU A 11 32.19 13.01 -29.33
C LEU A 11 30.97 12.29 -29.93
N GLU A 12 31.23 11.42 -30.91
CA GLU A 12 30.27 10.39 -31.29
C GLU A 12 30.10 9.43 -30.11
N GLY A 13 28.85 9.27 -29.66
CA GLY A 13 28.47 8.31 -28.62
C GLY A 13 28.70 6.89 -29.13
N LEU A 14 29.79 6.27 -28.66
CA LEU A 14 30.07 4.86 -28.87
C LEU A 14 29.04 4.04 -28.07
N SER A 15 28.15 3.35 -28.77
CA SER A 15 27.33 2.29 -28.20
C SER A 15 28.24 1.10 -27.87
N LEU A 16 28.65 1.00 -26.61
CA LEU A 16 29.43 -0.13 -26.10
C LEU A 16 28.54 -1.38 -26.04
N GLY A 17 29.09 -2.53 -26.41
CA GLY A 17 28.37 -3.81 -26.39
C GLY A 17 28.18 -4.31 -24.95
N SER A 18 27.09 -5.04 -24.71
CA SER A 18 26.70 -5.59 -23.40
C SER A 18 27.78 -6.41 -22.67
N SER A 19 28.81 -6.88 -23.38
CA SER A 19 29.93 -7.62 -22.78
C SER A 19 31.02 -6.71 -22.19
N GLU A 20 31.20 -5.48 -22.68
CA GLU A 20 32.23 -4.55 -22.19
C GLU A 20 31.76 -3.76 -20.97
N GLU A 21 30.47 -3.41 -20.90
CA GLU A 21 29.87 -2.78 -19.71
C GLU A 21 29.92 -3.70 -18.48
N ALA A 22 29.69 -5.02 -18.70
CA ALA A 22 29.78 -6.03 -17.64
C ALA A 22 31.21 -6.22 -17.10
N GLU A 23 32.25 -6.05 -17.94
CA GLU A 23 33.65 -6.06 -17.50
C GLU A 23 33.99 -4.79 -16.70
N LEU A 24 33.59 -3.61 -17.19
CA LEU A 24 33.81 -2.33 -16.51
C LEU A 24 33.17 -2.28 -15.11
N GLN A 25 32.00 -2.90 -14.94
CA GLN A 25 31.29 -2.92 -13.66
C GLN A 25 31.84 -3.98 -12.70
N LYS A 26 32.35 -5.10 -13.22
CA LYS A 26 33.13 -6.05 -12.42
C LYS A 26 34.41 -5.41 -11.90
N GLU A 27 35.07 -4.60 -12.73
CA GLU A 27 36.20 -3.78 -12.31
C GLU A 27 35.79 -2.74 -11.26
N ALA A 28 34.65 -2.04 -11.43
CA ALA A 28 34.16 -1.07 -10.46
C ALA A 28 33.84 -1.70 -9.09
N MET A 29 33.18 -2.86 -9.06
CA MET A 29 32.88 -3.57 -7.81
C MET A 29 34.15 -4.12 -7.15
N GLN A 30 35.13 -4.55 -7.94
CA GLN A 30 36.45 -4.96 -7.44
C GLN A 30 37.23 -3.76 -6.88
N GLN A 31 37.16 -2.61 -7.53
CA GLN A 31 37.80 -1.37 -7.10
C GLN A 31 37.23 -0.88 -5.75
N VAL A 32 35.92 -1.03 -5.52
CA VAL A 32 35.31 -0.74 -4.20
C VAL A 32 35.82 -1.69 -3.11
N LEU A 33 35.97 -2.98 -3.42
CA LEU A 33 36.53 -3.98 -2.50
C LEU A 33 38.01 -3.74 -2.18
N ASP A 34 38.78 -3.30 -3.18
CA ASP A 34 40.19 -2.99 -3.01
C ASP A 34 40.39 -1.71 -2.20
N ASN A 35 39.55 -0.69 -2.43
CA ASN A 35 39.52 0.54 -1.63
C ASN A 35 39.09 0.30 -0.18
N LEU A 36 38.16 -0.63 0.07
CA LEU A 36 37.80 -1.04 1.44
C LEU A 36 38.96 -1.72 2.18
N GLY A 37 39.93 -2.30 1.47
CA GLY A 37 41.13 -2.91 2.06
C GLY A 37 42.27 -1.94 2.35
N SER A 38 42.27 -0.76 1.74
CA SER A 38 43.35 0.23 1.86
C SER A 38 43.03 1.41 2.78
N LEU A 39 41.82 1.45 3.36
CA LEU A 39 41.42 2.50 4.29
C LEU A 39 42.30 2.47 5.55
N PRO A 40 43.05 3.55 5.87
CA PRO A 40 43.76 3.63 7.13
C PRO A 40 42.76 3.71 8.30
N ASN A 41 43.17 3.22 9.48
CA ASN A 41 42.44 3.25 10.76
C ASN A 41 41.98 4.66 11.24
N ALA A 42 42.10 5.69 10.40
CA ALA A 42 41.77 7.08 10.70
C ALA A 42 40.34 7.50 10.27
N THR A 43 39.53 6.62 9.67
CA THR A 43 38.17 6.96 9.22
C THR A 43 37.09 6.88 10.30
N GLY A 44 37.44 6.53 11.54
CA GLY A 44 36.48 6.49 12.66
C GLY A 44 35.42 5.38 12.55
N ALA A 45 35.41 4.60 11.46
CA ALA A 45 34.62 3.39 11.34
C ALA A 45 35.25 2.27 12.17
N ALA A 46 34.44 1.56 12.96
CA ALA A 46 34.93 0.42 13.70
C ALA A 46 35.40 -0.67 12.73
N GLU A 47 36.58 -1.25 12.98
CA GLU A 47 37.20 -2.28 12.14
C GLU A 47 36.24 -3.45 11.84
N LEU A 48 35.37 -3.77 12.80
CA LEU A 48 34.31 -4.77 12.67
C LEU A 48 33.26 -4.42 11.60
N ASP A 49 32.91 -3.14 11.45
CA ASP A 49 31.91 -2.69 10.48
C ASP A 49 32.47 -2.73 9.05
N LEU A 50 33.76 -2.42 8.88
CA LEU A 50 34.44 -2.53 7.58
C LEU A 50 34.60 -4.00 7.15
N ILE A 51 34.92 -4.89 8.10
CA ILE A 51 34.96 -6.35 7.86
C ILE A 51 33.56 -6.88 7.50
N PHE A 52 32.53 -6.41 8.20
CA PHE A 52 31.15 -6.78 7.93
C PHE A 52 30.68 -6.31 6.54
N LEU A 53 30.96 -5.05 6.18
CA LEU A 53 30.61 -4.48 4.89
C LEU A 53 31.32 -5.21 3.74
N ARG A 54 32.61 -5.53 3.91
CA ARG A 54 33.36 -6.39 3.00
C ARG A 54 32.70 -7.76 2.85
N GLY A 55 32.28 -8.37 3.97
CA GLY A 55 31.56 -9.66 3.96
C GLY A 55 30.21 -9.62 3.22
N ILE A 56 29.49 -8.50 3.30
CA ILE A 56 28.25 -8.29 2.52
C ILE A 56 28.57 -8.16 1.03
N MET A 57 29.54 -7.33 0.67
CA MET A 57 29.95 -7.10 -0.72
C MET A 57 30.53 -8.36 -1.37
N GLU A 58 31.21 -9.20 -0.59
CA GLU A 58 31.74 -10.48 -1.04
C GLU A 58 30.71 -11.62 -1.03
N SER A 59 29.49 -11.35 -0.54
CA SER A 59 28.42 -12.36 -0.48
C SER A 59 28.00 -12.79 -1.89
N PRO A 60 27.97 -14.11 -2.17
CA PRO A 60 27.44 -14.63 -3.43
C PRO A 60 26.01 -14.16 -3.71
N ILE A 61 25.22 -13.94 -2.65
CA ILE A 61 23.84 -13.49 -2.74
C ILE A 61 23.78 -12.06 -3.29
N VAL A 62 24.60 -11.14 -2.75
CA VAL A 62 24.62 -9.73 -3.18
C VAL A 62 25.13 -9.63 -4.62
N ARG A 63 26.15 -10.41 -4.99
CA ARG A 63 26.61 -10.49 -6.38
C ARG A 63 25.56 -11.07 -7.33
N SER A 64 24.81 -12.08 -6.89
CA SER A 64 23.69 -12.63 -7.66
C SER A 64 22.51 -11.66 -7.75
N LEU A 65 22.27 -10.86 -6.72
CA LEU A 65 21.21 -9.86 -6.69
C LEU A 65 21.52 -8.68 -7.62
N ALA A 66 22.76 -8.20 -7.63
CA ALA A 66 23.23 -7.19 -8.58
C ALA A 66 23.03 -7.67 -10.03
N LYS A 67 23.48 -8.89 -10.33
CA LYS A 67 23.25 -9.54 -11.64
C LYS A 67 21.77 -9.74 -11.98
N ALA A 68 20.91 -9.94 -10.98
CA ALA A 68 19.47 -10.12 -11.20
C ALA A 68 18.74 -8.80 -11.41
N HIS A 69 19.15 -7.75 -10.70
CA HIS A 69 18.66 -6.38 -10.89
C HIS A 69 18.96 -5.88 -12.31
N GLU A 70 20.17 -6.14 -12.81
CA GLU A 70 20.57 -5.77 -14.18
C GLU A 70 19.80 -6.56 -15.24
N ARG A 71 19.57 -7.87 -15.05
CA ARG A 71 18.72 -8.68 -15.97
C ARG A 71 17.26 -8.22 -15.99
N LEU A 72 16.81 -7.49 -14.97
CA LEU A 72 15.48 -6.87 -14.93
C LEU A 72 15.49 -5.48 -15.59
N GLU A 73 16.63 -4.78 -15.62
CA GLU A 73 16.79 -3.53 -16.39
C GLU A 73 17.02 -3.79 -17.90
N GLU A 74 17.50 -4.97 -18.29
CA GLU A 74 17.82 -5.35 -19.69
C GLU A 74 16.60 -5.58 -20.60
N THR A 75 15.35 -5.51 -20.12
CA THR A 75 14.18 -5.59 -21.03
C THR A 75 14.00 -4.28 -21.79
N LYS A 76 14.88 -4.02 -22.76
CA LYS A 76 14.71 -2.98 -23.76
C LYS A 76 13.56 -3.39 -24.68
N LEU A 77 12.38 -2.86 -24.41
CA LEU A 77 11.20 -3.07 -25.26
C LEU A 77 11.41 -2.31 -26.57
N GLU A 78 11.63 -3.05 -27.66
CA GLU A 78 11.70 -2.49 -29.00
C GLU A 78 10.34 -2.58 -29.69
N ALA A 79 9.95 -1.50 -30.39
CA ALA A 79 8.71 -1.49 -31.13
C ALA A 79 8.79 -2.48 -32.31
N VAL A 80 7.75 -3.30 -32.47
CA VAL A 80 7.70 -4.30 -33.54
C VAL A 80 7.62 -3.64 -34.92
N ARG A 81 6.95 -2.47 -35.03
CA ARG A 81 6.83 -1.60 -36.20
C ARG A 81 6.55 -0.16 -35.76
N ASP A 82 6.76 0.80 -36.65
CA ASP A 82 6.64 2.25 -36.42
C ASP A 82 5.72 2.96 -37.44
N ASN A 83 5.06 2.21 -38.32
CA ASN A 83 4.22 2.74 -39.41
C ASN A 83 2.84 2.06 -39.50
N ASN A 84 2.22 1.77 -38.36
CA ASN A 84 0.91 1.12 -38.31
C ASN A 84 -0.22 1.99 -38.90
N LEU A 85 -0.11 3.31 -38.84
CA LEU A 85 -1.08 4.23 -39.41
C LEU A 85 -1.12 4.16 -40.95
N GLU A 86 0.05 4.02 -41.59
CA GLU A 86 0.16 3.83 -43.04
C GLU A 86 -0.43 2.48 -43.46
N LEU A 87 -0.12 1.43 -42.70
CA LEU A 87 -0.67 0.09 -42.91
C LEU A 87 -2.21 0.10 -42.83
N VAL A 88 -2.79 0.78 -41.85
CA VAL A 88 -4.25 0.88 -41.71
C VAL A 88 -4.87 1.66 -42.87
N ARG A 89 -4.20 2.69 -43.41
CA ARG A 89 -4.67 3.41 -44.60
C ARG A 89 -4.68 2.51 -45.84
N GLU A 90 -3.67 1.65 -46.02
CA GLU A 90 -3.65 0.66 -47.09
C GLU A 90 -4.77 -0.36 -46.95
N ILE A 91 -4.96 -0.90 -45.74
CA ILE A 91 -6.05 -1.84 -45.42
C ILE A 91 -7.41 -1.21 -45.70
N LEU A 92 -7.61 0.06 -45.32
CA LEU A 92 -8.86 0.78 -45.58
C LEU A 92 -9.11 0.99 -47.09
N ARG A 93 -8.06 1.23 -47.88
CA ARG A 93 -8.16 1.34 -49.34
C ARG A 93 -8.59 0.01 -49.97
N ASP A 94 -8.04 -1.10 -49.49
CA ASP A 94 -8.35 -2.44 -50.00
C ASP A 94 -9.74 -2.90 -49.52
N LEU A 95 -10.13 -2.56 -48.29
CA LEU A 95 -11.45 -2.83 -47.73
C LEU A 95 -12.56 -2.00 -48.38
N ALA A 96 -12.27 -0.83 -48.95
CA ALA A 96 -13.29 0.02 -49.59
C ALA A 96 -14.04 -0.71 -50.71
N GLN A 97 -13.36 -1.58 -51.47
CA GLN A 97 -13.97 -2.38 -52.53
C GLN A 97 -14.83 -3.55 -52.00
N LEU A 98 -14.55 -4.00 -50.78
CA LEU A 98 -15.21 -5.14 -50.13
C LEU A 98 -16.35 -4.70 -49.19
N ALA A 99 -16.30 -3.47 -48.68
CA ALA A 99 -17.27 -2.90 -47.75
C ALA A 99 -18.67 -2.80 -48.39
N GLU A 100 -18.77 -2.59 -49.70
CA GLU A 100 -20.07 -2.58 -50.41
C GLU A 100 -20.74 -3.96 -50.48
N ARG A 101 -19.95 -5.04 -50.35
CA ARG A 101 -20.41 -6.42 -50.55
C ARG A 101 -20.49 -7.24 -49.27
N SER A 102 -19.87 -6.76 -48.18
CA SER A 102 -19.68 -7.52 -46.95
C SER A 102 -19.88 -6.64 -45.71
N SER A 103 -20.91 -6.95 -44.93
CA SER A 103 -21.20 -6.24 -43.66
C SER A 103 -20.04 -6.30 -42.66
N PRO A 104 -19.32 -7.42 -42.48
CA PRO A 104 -18.12 -7.46 -41.64
C PRO A 104 -16.98 -6.55 -42.13
N ALA A 105 -16.81 -6.42 -43.45
CA ALA A 105 -15.79 -5.53 -44.01
C ALA A 105 -16.14 -4.05 -43.78
N ALA A 106 -17.42 -3.70 -43.87
CA ALA A 106 -17.91 -2.36 -43.55
C ALA A 106 -17.76 -2.04 -42.05
N GLU A 107 -18.03 -3.00 -41.17
CA GLU A 107 -17.85 -2.84 -39.73
C GLU A 107 -16.38 -2.65 -39.36
N LEU A 108 -15.48 -3.46 -39.92
CA LEU A 108 -14.04 -3.33 -39.72
C LEU A 108 -13.52 -1.98 -40.22
N ALA A 109 -13.96 -1.55 -41.41
CA ALA A 109 -13.60 -0.23 -41.93
C ALA A 109 -14.06 0.91 -41.02
N ARG A 110 -15.26 0.78 -40.42
CA ARG A 110 -15.78 1.77 -39.46
C ARG A 110 -14.92 1.85 -38.20
N ILE A 111 -14.54 0.71 -37.63
CA ILE A 111 -13.69 0.65 -36.41
C ILE A 111 -12.31 1.25 -36.68
N LEU A 112 -11.69 0.90 -37.81
CA LEU A 112 -10.38 1.41 -38.21
C LEU A 112 -10.40 2.92 -38.55
N GLN A 113 -11.58 3.49 -38.82
CA GLN A 113 -11.80 4.92 -39.04
C GLN A 113 -12.19 5.69 -37.77
N GLU A 114 -12.39 5.02 -36.63
CA GLU A 114 -12.75 5.72 -35.39
C GLU A 114 -11.60 6.63 -34.94
N PRO A 115 -11.90 7.88 -34.55
CA PRO A 115 -10.88 8.87 -34.22
C PRO A 115 -9.99 8.43 -33.06
N HIS A 116 -10.56 7.77 -32.04
CA HIS A 116 -9.77 7.25 -30.91
C HIS A 116 -8.84 6.12 -31.31
N PHE A 117 -9.24 5.28 -32.27
CA PHE A 117 -8.41 4.19 -32.77
C PHE A 117 -7.26 4.73 -33.63
N GLN A 118 -7.52 5.72 -34.47
CA GLN A 118 -6.49 6.41 -35.24
C GLN A 118 -5.50 7.16 -34.35
N SER A 119 -5.97 7.90 -33.35
CA SER A 119 -5.09 8.59 -32.39
C SER A 119 -4.22 7.62 -31.58
N LEU A 120 -4.74 6.43 -31.26
CA LEU A 120 -3.96 5.39 -30.58
C LEU A 120 -2.82 4.87 -31.46
N LEU A 121 -3.09 4.63 -32.74
CA LEU A 121 -2.07 4.19 -33.71
C LEU A 121 -1.03 5.29 -34.00
N GLU A 122 -1.46 6.54 -34.11
CA GLU A 122 -0.57 7.69 -34.26
C GLU A 122 0.35 7.84 -33.04
N THR A 123 -0.19 7.69 -31.83
CA THR A 123 0.60 7.72 -30.58
C THR A 123 1.57 6.56 -30.52
N HIS A 124 1.13 5.36 -30.91
CA HIS A 124 1.99 4.19 -31.00
C HIS A 124 3.15 4.43 -31.95
N ASP A 125 2.89 4.90 -33.17
CA ASP A 125 3.91 5.13 -34.20
C ASP A 125 4.89 6.23 -33.77
N SER A 126 4.43 7.31 -33.14
CA SER A 126 5.29 8.37 -32.57
C SER A 126 6.22 7.87 -31.47
N VAL A 127 5.72 7.00 -30.58
CA VAL A 127 6.53 6.38 -29.53
C VAL A 127 7.51 5.37 -30.12
N ALA A 128 7.07 4.57 -31.09
CA ALA A 128 7.87 3.56 -31.77
C ALA A 128 9.00 4.17 -32.60
N SER A 129 8.74 5.25 -33.33
CA SER A 129 9.72 5.99 -34.14
C SER A 129 10.63 6.89 -33.29
N LYS A 130 10.49 6.85 -31.95
CA LYS A 130 11.17 7.72 -30.98
C LYS A 130 11.06 9.20 -31.33
N THR A 131 9.99 9.56 -32.05
CA THR A 131 9.62 10.92 -32.43
C THR A 131 8.60 11.47 -31.43
N TYR A 132 8.76 11.10 -30.16
CA TYR A 132 8.21 11.87 -29.07
C TYR A 132 9.15 13.07 -28.91
N GLU A 133 8.60 14.27 -29.05
CA GLU A 133 9.31 15.48 -28.70
C GLU A 133 9.73 15.30 -27.24
N THR A 134 11.04 15.17 -26.95
CA THR A 134 11.49 15.38 -25.57
C THR A 134 10.98 16.76 -25.24
N PRO A 135 10.11 16.91 -24.22
CA PRO A 135 9.57 18.22 -23.92
C PRO A 135 10.78 19.15 -23.76
N PRO A 136 10.76 20.35 -24.36
CA PRO A 136 11.80 21.32 -24.07
C PRO A 136 11.93 21.39 -22.54
N PRO A 137 13.15 21.47 -21.97
CA PRO A 137 13.28 21.69 -20.54
C PRO A 137 12.37 22.85 -20.20
N SER A 138 11.39 22.59 -19.34
CA SER A 138 10.17 23.37 -19.24
C SER A 138 10.51 24.86 -19.23
N PRO A 139 10.12 25.64 -20.25
CA PRO A 139 10.21 27.09 -20.14
C PRO A 139 9.33 27.47 -18.96
N GLY A 140 9.92 28.06 -17.92
CA GLY A 140 9.16 28.60 -16.80
C GLY A 140 8.12 29.56 -17.35
N LEU A 141 6.86 29.14 -17.38
CA LEU A 141 5.73 29.96 -17.75
C LEU A 141 5.04 30.43 -16.47
N ASP A 142 5.02 31.75 -16.36
CA ASP A 142 4.58 32.55 -15.23
C ASP A 142 3.19 32.18 -14.71
N PRO A 143 3.03 31.97 -13.39
CA PRO A 143 1.75 31.75 -12.71
C PRO A 143 1.02 33.07 -12.45
N THR A 144 1.08 34.02 -13.38
CA THR A 144 0.30 35.26 -13.25
C THR A 144 -1.11 35.00 -13.78
N PHE A 145 -2.11 35.18 -12.92
CA PHE A 145 -3.55 35.04 -13.18
C PHE A 145 -4.15 33.62 -13.10
N SER A 146 -3.99 32.95 -11.96
CA SER A 146 -5.14 32.31 -11.24
C SER A 146 -4.71 31.57 -9.95
N SER A 147 -3.42 31.43 -9.69
CA SER A 147 -2.93 30.81 -8.46
C SER A 147 -1.60 31.42 -8.09
N GLN A 148 -1.60 32.65 -7.57
CA GLN A 148 -0.45 33.08 -6.81
C GLN A 148 -0.41 32.22 -5.54
N PRO A 149 0.68 31.48 -5.27
CA PRO A 149 1.01 31.13 -3.90
C PRO A 149 1.17 32.47 -3.21
N VAL A 150 0.20 32.76 -2.34
CA VAL A 150 0.28 33.86 -1.40
C VAL A 150 1.66 33.72 -0.72
N PRO A 151 2.52 34.76 -0.74
CA PRO A 151 3.93 34.63 -0.37
C PRO A 151 4.12 33.90 0.97
N PRO A 152 5.26 33.24 1.23
CA PRO A 152 5.50 32.51 2.48
C PRO A 152 5.29 33.35 3.76
N ASP A 153 5.24 34.68 3.63
CA ASP A 153 4.97 35.65 4.71
C ASP A 153 3.57 36.27 4.70
N ALA A 154 2.69 35.86 3.78
CA ALA A 154 1.39 36.50 3.67
C ALA A 154 0.40 35.94 4.70
N VAL A 155 0.09 36.82 5.63
CA VAL A 155 -0.74 36.58 6.81
C VAL A 155 -2.20 36.36 6.41
N ARG A 156 -2.76 35.23 6.82
CA ARG A 156 -4.20 34.91 6.70
C ARG A 156 -4.92 35.36 7.98
N MET A 157 -6.00 36.12 7.85
CA MET A 157 -6.87 36.46 8.98
C MET A 157 -8.00 35.45 9.11
N VAL A 158 -8.18 34.89 10.29
CA VAL A 158 -9.21 33.89 10.61
C VAL A 158 -10.11 34.41 11.71
N GLY A 159 -11.41 34.51 11.44
CA GLY A 159 -12.42 34.85 12.43
C GLY A 159 -13.05 33.59 13.02
N ILE A 160 -12.87 33.35 14.31
CA ILE A 160 -13.41 32.21 15.04
C ILE A 160 -14.50 32.68 15.99
N ARG A 161 -15.66 32.01 15.99
CA ARG A 161 -16.73 32.28 16.95
C ARG A 161 -16.57 31.39 18.18
N LYS A 162 -16.20 31.98 19.32
CA LYS A 162 -15.90 31.32 20.59
C LYS A 162 -17.00 31.51 21.62
N THR A 163 -17.55 30.39 22.13
CA THR A 163 -18.44 30.40 23.29
C THR A 163 -17.66 30.70 24.57
N ALA A 164 -18.25 31.45 25.51
CA ALA A 164 -17.61 31.75 26.79
C ALA A 164 -17.33 30.45 27.58
N GLY A 165 -16.10 30.30 28.09
CA GLY A 165 -15.67 29.10 28.83
C GLY A 165 -15.21 27.91 27.97
N GLU A 166 -15.48 27.92 26.65
CA GLU A 166 -15.08 26.85 25.75
C GLU A 166 -13.63 27.03 25.25
N HIS A 167 -12.87 25.94 25.15
CA HIS A 167 -11.52 25.97 24.57
C HIS A 167 -11.57 25.84 23.04
N LEU A 168 -10.56 26.38 22.35
CA LEU A 168 -10.46 26.24 20.90
C LEU A 168 -10.30 24.79 20.43
N GLY A 169 -9.83 23.91 21.30
CA GLY A 169 -9.57 22.51 20.93
C GLY A 169 -8.30 22.39 20.09
N VAL A 170 -7.29 23.20 20.37
CA VAL A 170 -5.98 23.14 19.72
C VAL A 170 -4.87 23.06 20.76
N THR A 171 -3.78 22.38 20.42
CA THR A 171 -2.54 22.40 21.21
C THR A 171 -1.45 23.14 20.43
N PHE A 172 -0.58 23.83 21.17
CA PHE A 172 0.51 24.60 20.58
C PHE A 172 1.85 23.98 20.95
N ARG A 173 2.81 24.10 20.03
CA ARG A 173 4.23 23.90 20.31
C ARG A 173 4.98 25.20 19.99
N VAL A 174 6.16 25.35 20.59
CA VAL A 174 7.04 26.48 20.31
C VAL A 174 8.14 26.00 19.35
N GLU A 175 8.23 26.63 18.18
CA GLU A 175 9.20 26.28 17.15
C GLU A 175 9.85 27.58 16.65
N GLY A 176 11.17 27.72 16.76
CA GLY A 176 11.87 28.95 16.35
C GLY A 176 11.46 30.23 17.13
N GLY A 177 10.86 30.10 18.31
CA GLY A 177 10.30 31.23 19.08
C GLY A 177 8.87 31.60 18.70
N GLU A 178 8.24 30.84 17.81
CA GLU A 178 6.89 31.07 17.30
C GLU A 178 5.92 30.02 17.84
N LEU A 179 4.64 30.39 18.01
CA LEU A 179 3.59 29.47 18.42
C LEU A 179 2.94 28.78 17.22
N VAL A 180 3.22 27.49 17.06
CA VAL A 180 2.73 26.66 15.96
C VAL A 180 1.64 25.71 16.47
N ILE A 181 0.56 25.56 15.70
CA ILE A 181 -0.49 24.58 16.00
C ILE A 181 0.08 23.17 15.85
N ALA A 182 0.13 22.42 16.95
CA ALA A 182 0.65 21.07 17.00
C ALA A 182 -0.42 20.00 16.77
N ARG A 183 -1.63 20.21 17.29
CA ARG A 183 -2.75 19.29 17.13
C ARG A 183 -4.07 20.03 17.19
N ILE A 184 -5.05 19.53 16.45
CA ILE A 184 -6.46 19.94 16.56
C ILE A 184 -7.22 18.76 17.18
N LEU A 185 -7.89 19.01 18.31
CA LEU A 185 -8.66 18.01 19.03
C LEU A 185 -9.96 17.71 18.29
N HIS A 186 -10.20 16.44 18.00
CA HIS A 186 -11.39 16.00 17.28
C HIS A 186 -12.66 16.34 18.07
N GLY A 187 -13.68 16.87 17.39
CA GLY A 187 -14.92 17.33 18.01
C GLY A 187 -14.86 18.71 18.68
N GLY A 188 -13.69 19.34 18.79
CA GLY A 188 -13.53 20.71 19.29
C GLY A 188 -13.97 21.79 18.29
N MET A 189 -14.19 23.01 18.79
CA MET A 189 -14.65 24.15 17.99
C MET A 189 -13.84 24.40 16.71
N VAL A 190 -12.50 24.37 16.80
CA VAL A 190 -11.64 24.58 15.62
C VAL A 190 -11.78 23.44 14.60
N ALA A 191 -11.95 22.20 15.06
CA ALA A 191 -12.16 21.04 14.18
C ALA A 191 -13.49 21.15 13.42
N GLN A 192 -14.55 21.66 14.05
CA GLN A 192 -15.86 21.84 13.43
C GLN A 192 -15.89 22.97 12.39
N GLN A 193 -15.14 24.06 12.63
CA GLN A 193 -15.10 25.21 11.72
C GLN A 193 -14.10 25.01 10.56
N GLY A 194 -13.05 24.18 10.74
CA GLY A 194 -12.09 23.86 9.67
C GLY A 194 -11.25 25.04 9.18
N LEU A 195 -11.14 26.11 9.97
CA LEU A 195 -10.48 27.36 9.56
C LEU A 195 -8.97 27.41 9.89
N LEU A 196 -8.51 26.55 10.80
CA LEU A 196 -7.11 26.42 11.19
C LEU A 196 -6.62 25.00 10.89
N HIS A 197 -5.35 24.88 10.57
CA HIS A 197 -4.69 23.61 10.26
C HIS A 197 -3.50 23.37 11.19
N VAL A 198 -3.13 22.09 11.34
CA VAL A 198 -1.88 21.73 12.02
C VAL A 198 -0.72 22.32 11.23
N GLY A 199 0.22 22.95 11.92
CA GLY A 199 1.34 23.66 11.31
C GLY A 199 1.12 25.15 11.11
N ASP A 200 -0.12 25.67 11.20
CA ASP A 200 -0.35 27.12 11.15
C ASP A 200 0.35 27.83 12.31
N VAL A 201 0.95 28.99 12.05
CA VAL A 201 1.66 29.79 13.06
C VAL A 201 0.81 30.98 13.45
N ILE A 202 0.56 31.17 14.75
CA ILE A 202 -0.25 32.30 15.24
C ILE A 202 0.64 33.50 15.55
N LYS A 203 0.41 34.60 14.83
CA LYS A 203 1.15 35.87 14.99
C LYS A 203 0.42 36.88 15.85
N GLU A 204 -0.89 37.01 15.68
CA GLU A 204 -1.71 37.92 16.49
C GLU A 204 -3.04 37.29 16.87
N ALA A 205 -3.56 37.68 18.03
CA ALA A 205 -4.90 37.36 18.48
C ALA A 205 -5.60 38.64 18.95
N ASN A 206 -6.74 38.98 18.36
CA ASN A 206 -7.50 40.20 18.61
C ASN A 206 -6.65 41.49 18.52
N GLY A 207 -5.69 41.51 17.58
CA GLY A 207 -4.78 42.64 17.36
C GLY A 207 -3.64 42.75 18.37
N GLN A 208 -3.49 41.79 19.29
CA GLN A 208 -2.32 41.69 20.18
C GLN A 208 -1.31 40.70 19.61
N PRO A 209 -0.01 41.04 19.54
CA PRO A 209 1.01 40.12 19.08
C PRO A 209 1.16 38.96 20.06
N VAL A 210 1.32 37.77 19.48
CA VAL A 210 1.44 36.52 20.22
C VAL A 210 2.91 36.21 20.41
N GLY A 211 3.35 36.14 21.68
CA GLY A 211 4.73 35.78 22.03
C GLY A 211 4.97 34.27 21.99
N SER A 212 6.15 33.85 22.45
CA SER A 212 6.57 32.43 22.46
C SER A 212 5.93 31.58 23.56
N ASP A 213 5.22 32.18 24.53
CA ASP A 213 4.60 31.44 25.64
C ASP A 213 3.15 31.02 25.32
N PRO A 214 2.86 29.70 25.21
CA PRO A 214 1.50 29.21 24.96
C PRO A 214 0.49 29.65 26.04
N ARG A 215 0.95 29.85 27.28
CA ARG A 215 0.07 30.20 28.41
C ARG A 215 -0.52 31.60 28.26
N ALA A 216 0.29 32.57 27.82
CA ALA A 216 -0.17 33.93 27.55
C ALA A 216 -1.27 33.96 26.47
N LEU A 217 -1.10 33.19 25.39
CA LEU A 217 -2.12 33.05 24.35
C LEU A 217 -3.39 32.37 24.89
N GLN A 218 -3.24 31.32 25.70
CA GLN A 218 -4.38 30.65 26.32
C GLN A 218 -5.17 31.57 27.26
N GLU A 219 -4.51 32.44 28.02
CA GLU A 219 -5.16 33.42 28.90
C GLU A 219 -5.89 34.52 28.10
N LEU A 220 -5.26 35.03 27.04
CA LEU A 220 -5.86 35.99 26.12
C LEU A 220 -7.11 35.42 25.45
N LEU A 221 -7.06 34.16 25.02
CA LEU A 221 -8.20 33.49 24.40
C LEU A 221 -9.25 33.05 25.42
N ARG A 222 -8.86 32.74 26.66
CA ARG A 222 -9.79 32.38 27.74
C ARG A 222 -10.68 33.56 28.12
N SER A 223 -10.12 34.76 28.19
CA SER A 223 -10.84 36.00 28.48
C SER A 223 -11.69 36.51 27.30
N ALA A 224 -11.33 36.14 26.07
CA ALA A 224 -12.13 36.45 24.89
C ALA A 224 -13.40 35.58 24.80
N SER A 225 -14.53 36.20 24.49
CA SER A 225 -15.79 35.52 24.17
C SER A 225 -16.46 36.21 22.97
N GLY A 226 -17.14 35.46 22.12
CA GLY A 226 -17.69 35.97 20.86
C GLY A 226 -16.71 35.83 19.69
N SER A 227 -16.52 36.88 18.89
CA SER A 227 -15.66 36.83 17.71
C SER A 227 -14.19 37.04 18.08
N VAL A 228 -13.36 36.03 17.86
CA VAL A 228 -11.90 36.08 17.98
C VAL A 228 -11.30 36.19 16.60
N VAL A 229 -10.45 37.18 16.35
CA VAL A 229 -9.73 37.32 15.09
C VAL A 229 -8.27 36.94 15.30
N LEU A 230 -7.81 35.94 14.55
CA LEU A 230 -6.43 35.48 14.56
C LEU A 230 -5.74 35.91 13.26
N LYS A 231 -4.53 36.44 13.36
CA LYS A 231 -3.63 36.57 12.22
C LYS A 231 -2.64 35.42 12.26
N ILE A 232 -2.61 34.62 11.20
CA ILE A 232 -1.79 33.42 11.13
C ILE A 232 -0.92 33.43 9.88
N LEU A 233 0.25 32.81 9.96
CA LEU A 233 0.97 32.35 8.77
C LEU A 233 0.46 30.94 8.45
N PRO A 234 -0.22 30.75 7.31
CA PRO A 234 -0.68 29.43 6.91
C PRO A 234 0.51 28.54 6.60
N SER A 235 0.51 27.31 7.12
CA SER A 235 1.43 26.30 6.62
C SER A 235 0.85 25.75 5.33
N TYR A 236 1.42 26.10 4.18
CA TYR A 236 1.05 25.51 2.88
C TYR A 236 1.54 24.06 2.74
N GLN A 237 1.45 23.28 3.80
CA GLN A 237 1.34 21.85 3.65
C GLN A 237 -0.08 21.61 3.14
N GLU A 238 -0.23 21.07 1.94
CA GLU A 238 -1.51 20.52 1.48
C GLU A 238 -2.14 19.79 2.67
N PRO A 239 -3.43 20.04 2.99
CA PRO A 239 -4.05 19.33 4.09
C PRO A 239 -3.97 17.85 3.75
N HIS A 240 -3.03 17.15 4.39
CA HIS A 240 -2.99 15.71 4.38
C HIS A 240 -4.30 15.30 5.04
N LEU A 241 -5.33 15.03 4.22
CA LEU A 241 -6.52 14.36 4.70
C LEU A 241 -5.99 13.17 5.50
N PRO A 242 -6.31 13.04 6.80
CA PRO A 242 -5.77 11.97 7.60
C PRO A 242 -6.04 10.67 6.85
N ARG A 243 -4.98 9.92 6.55
CA ARG A 243 -5.05 8.69 5.78
C ARG A 243 -6.10 7.82 6.46
N GLN A 244 -7.24 7.61 5.81
CA GLN A 244 -8.30 6.78 6.36
C GLN A 244 -7.83 5.34 6.22
N VAL A 245 -7.40 4.76 7.33
CA VAL A 245 -6.91 3.38 7.37
C VAL A 245 -8.09 2.50 7.77
N PHE A 246 -8.40 1.52 6.94
CA PHE A 246 -9.41 0.50 7.23
C PHE A 246 -8.72 -0.85 7.35
N VAL A 247 -9.13 -1.64 8.32
CA VAL A 247 -8.55 -2.96 8.56
C VAL A 247 -9.62 -4.04 8.67
N LYS A 248 -9.31 -5.23 8.17
CA LYS A 248 -10.04 -6.46 8.45
C LYS A 248 -9.38 -7.19 9.62
N CYS A 249 -10.18 -7.57 10.61
CA CYS A 249 -9.70 -8.27 11.81
C CYS A 249 -9.59 -9.78 11.55
N HIS A 250 -8.55 -10.43 12.07
CA HIS A 250 -8.30 -11.87 11.89
C HIS A 250 -8.33 -12.68 13.20
N PHE A 251 -8.88 -12.09 14.26
CA PHE A 251 -9.08 -12.74 15.56
C PHE A 251 -10.26 -12.12 16.30
N ASP A 252 -10.75 -12.81 17.34
CA ASP A 252 -11.81 -12.31 18.19
C ASP A 252 -11.23 -11.52 19.37
N TYR A 253 -11.80 -10.36 19.64
CA TYR A 253 -11.39 -9.52 20.76
C TYR A 253 -12.57 -9.16 21.65
N ASP A 254 -12.46 -9.52 22.93
CA ASP A 254 -13.43 -9.17 23.95
C ASP A 254 -12.78 -8.31 25.05
N PRO A 255 -13.08 -6.99 25.12
CA PRO A 255 -12.49 -6.10 26.12
C PRO A 255 -12.88 -6.47 27.56
N ALA A 256 -14.01 -7.15 27.77
CA ALA A 256 -14.41 -7.60 29.10
C ALA A 256 -13.42 -8.62 29.69
N ARG A 257 -12.80 -9.42 28.82
CA ARG A 257 -11.84 -10.48 29.17
C ARG A 257 -10.39 -9.98 29.22
N ASP A 258 -10.13 -8.78 28.72
CA ASP A 258 -8.79 -8.21 28.68
C ASP A 258 -8.45 -7.54 30.01
N SER A 259 -7.40 -8.00 30.67
CA SER A 259 -6.92 -7.43 31.94
C SER A 259 -5.93 -6.29 31.74
N LEU A 260 -5.43 -6.08 30.52
CA LEU A 260 -4.43 -5.06 30.20
C LEU A 260 -5.06 -3.79 29.64
N ILE A 261 -6.35 -3.81 29.28
CA ILE A 261 -7.06 -2.64 28.77
C ILE A 261 -7.18 -1.57 29.87
N PRO A 262 -6.87 -0.29 29.60
CA PRO A 262 -6.93 0.77 30.60
C PRO A 262 -8.34 0.98 31.19
N CYS A 263 -9.37 0.86 30.35
CA CYS A 263 -10.77 1.01 30.71
C CYS A 263 -11.59 0.03 29.85
N LYS A 264 -12.26 -0.94 30.47
CA LYS A 264 -12.98 -2.01 29.76
C LYS A 264 -14.17 -1.48 28.99
N GLU A 265 -14.82 -0.46 29.54
CA GLU A 265 -15.97 0.25 28.98
C GLU A 265 -15.60 1.01 27.70
N ALA A 266 -14.34 1.45 27.58
CA ALA A 266 -13.82 2.10 26.39
C ALA A 266 -13.37 1.11 25.31
N GLY A 267 -13.39 -0.20 25.58
CA GLY A 267 -12.93 -1.21 24.64
C GLY A 267 -13.95 -1.49 23.53
N LEU A 268 -13.45 -1.63 22.30
CA LEU A 268 -14.27 -2.00 21.15
C LEU A 268 -14.20 -3.51 20.92
N ARG A 269 -15.30 -4.22 21.16
CA ARG A 269 -15.43 -5.65 20.83
C ARG A 269 -15.53 -5.85 19.31
N PHE A 270 -14.85 -6.88 18.79
CA PHE A 270 -14.96 -7.33 17.40
C PHE A 270 -14.67 -8.83 17.27
N HIS A 271 -15.06 -9.41 16.14
CA HIS A 271 -14.79 -10.80 15.76
C HIS A 271 -13.89 -10.87 14.53
N ALA A 272 -13.29 -12.04 14.31
CA ALA A 272 -12.56 -12.32 13.09
C ALA A 272 -13.47 -12.16 11.87
N GLY A 273 -13.05 -11.32 10.92
CA GLY A 273 -13.79 -10.93 9.73
C GLY A 273 -14.36 -9.51 9.79
N ASP A 274 -14.47 -8.91 10.98
CA ASP A 274 -15.02 -7.55 11.14
C ASP A 274 -14.11 -6.50 10.51
N LEU A 275 -14.74 -5.43 10.01
CA LEU A 275 -14.07 -4.31 9.36
C LEU A 275 -14.09 -3.09 10.28
N LEU A 276 -12.91 -2.56 10.57
CA LEU A 276 -12.72 -1.42 11.45
C LEU A 276 -12.05 -0.27 10.72
N GLN A 277 -12.51 0.95 10.98
CA GLN A 277 -11.78 2.16 10.63
C GLN A 277 -10.85 2.53 11.78
N ILE A 278 -9.56 2.67 11.49
CA ILE A 278 -8.58 3.13 12.45
C ILE A 278 -8.62 4.66 12.51
N VAL A 279 -8.87 5.17 13.71
CA VAL A 279 -8.97 6.60 14.00
C VAL A 279 -7.64 7.15 14.51
N ASN A 280 -6.95 6.40 15.37
CA ASN A 280 -5.67 6.81 15.96
C ASN A 280 -4.77 5.61 16.26
N GLN A 281 -3.48 5.71 15.91
CA GLN A 281 -2.44 4.71 16.16
C GLN A 281 -1.26 5.24 17.01
N ASP A 282 -1.39 6.42 17.62
CA ASP A 282 -0.33 7.09 18.39
C ASP A 282 0.19 6.22 19.55
N ASP A 283 -0.69 5.45 20.20
CA ASP A 283 -0.31 4.55 21.29
C ASP A 283 0.15 3.19 20.72
N ALA A 284 1.35 2.77 21.13
CA ALA A 284 1.98 1.56 20.65
C ALA A 284 1.26 0.26 21.03
N ASN A 285 0.38 0.28 22.04
CA ASN A 285 -0.33 -0.88 22.56
C ASN A 285 -1.85 -0.82 22.32
N TRP A 286 -2.43 0.37 22.25
CA TRP A 286 -3.88 0.58 22.17
C TRP A 286 -4.27 1.53 21.06
N TRP A 287 -4.86 1.02 19.98
CA TRP A 287 -5.37 1.86 18.90
C TRP A 287 -6.81 2.27 19.17
N GLN A 288 -7.21 3.42 18.63
CA GLN A 288 -8.60 3.83 18.58
C GLN A 288 -9.19 3.45 17.22
N ALA A 289 -10.30 2.74 17.23
CA ALA A 289 -11.00 2.32 16.04
C ALA A 289 -12.52 2.42 16.22
N CYS A 290 -13.26 2.38 15.12
CA CYS A 290 -14.71 2.22 15.12
C CYS A 290 -15.14 1.23 14.03
N HIS A 291 -16.34 0.67 14.16
CA HIS A 291 -16.93 -0.16 13.11
C HIS A 291 -17.25 0.69 11.88
N VAL A 292 -17.00 0.14 10.69
CA VAL A 292 -17.29 0.82 9.41
C VAL A 292 -18.79 1.11 9.25
N GLU A 293 -19.66 0.29 9.84
CA GLU A 293 -21.12 0.47 9.83
C GLU A 293 -21.58 1.64 10.72
N GLY A 294 -20.65 2.28 11.43
CA GLY A 294 -20.90 3.40 12.34
C GLY A 294 -20.79 3.00 13.81
N GLY A 295 -20.60 4.00 14.68
CA GLY A 295 -20.46 3.82 16.12
C GLY A 295 -19.47 4.78 16.75
N SER A 296 -19.40 4.77 18.08
CA SER A 296 -18.36 5.50 18.82
C SER A 296 -17.01 4.82 18.68
N ALA A 297 -15.93 5.60 18.65
CA ALA A 297 -14.58 5.06 18.72
C ALA A 297 -14.36 4.35 20.06
N GLY A 298 -13.66 3.22 20.02
CA GLY A 298 -13.22 2.47 21.18
C GLY A 298 -11.81 1.92 21.00
N LEU A 299 -11.24 1.42 22.10
CA LEU A 299 -9.88 0.91 22.15
C LEU A 299 -9.83 -0.55 21.65
N ILE A 300 -8.89 -0.80 20.75
CA ILE A 300 -8.52 -2.14 20.30
C ILE A 300 -7.03 -2.37 20.57
N PRO A 301 -6.59 -3.62 20.81
CA PRO A 301 -5.17 -3.90 20.95
C PRO A 301 -4.46 -3.59 19.63
N SER A 302 -3.32 -2.91 19.71
CA SER A 302 -2.48 -2.66 18.54
C SER A 302 -1.95 -3.97 17.97
N GLN A 303 -1.52 -3.93 16.70
CA GLN A 303 -0.83 -5.06 16.09
C GLN A 303 0.35 -5.54 16.94
N LEU A 304 1.20 -4.61 17.40
CA LEU A 304 2.36 -4.91 18.24
C LEU A 304 1.98 -5.61 19.56
N LEU A 305 0.90 -5.16 20.23
CA LEU A 305 0.45 -5.76 21.49
C LEU A 305 -0.03 -7.20 21.28
N GLU A 306 -0.81 -7.42 20.22
CA GLU A 306 -1.37 -8.74 19.93
C GLU A 306 -0.30 -9.73 19.43
N GLU A 307 0.67 -9.26 18.64
CA GLU A 307 1.87 -10.05 18.28
C GLU A 307 2.64 -10.49 19.53
N LYS A 308 2.86 -9.58 20.49
CA LYS A 308 3.51 -9.92 21.76
C LYS A 308 2.72 -10.98 22.52
N ARG A 309 1.40 -10.84 22.65
CA ARG A 309 0.55 -11.83 23.34
C ARG A 309 0.66 -13.22 22.73
N LYS A 310 0.69 -13.30 21.40
CA LYS A 310 0.80 -14.56 20.67
C LYS A 310 2.23 -15.12 20.63
N ALA A 311 3.25 -14.28 20.75
CA ALA A 311 4.66 -14.70 20.84
C ALA A 311 5.02 -15.31 22.20
N PHE A 312 4.35 -14.92 23.29
CA PHE A 312 4.56 -15.48 24.63
C PHE A 312 3.69 -16.71 24.89
N VAL A 313 4.09 -17.86 24.36
CA VAL A 313 3.54 -19.16 24.80
C VAL A 313 4.05 -19.46 26.22
N LYS A 314 3.15 -19.54 27.21
CA LYS A 314 3.46 -20.04 28.57
C LYS A 314 4.13 -21.42 28.42
N ARG A 315 5.22 -21.68 29.16
CA ARG A 315 5.74 -23.04 29.29
C ARG A 315 4.61 -23.92 29.84
N ASP A 316 4.31 -25.02 29.17
CA ASP A 316 3.44 -26.07 29.70
C ASP A 316 3.96 -26.50 31.06
N LEU A 317 3.33 -25.98 32.13
CA LEU A 317 3.62 -26.31 33.51
C LEU A 317 2.42 -27.08 34.08
N GLU A 318 1.97 -28.12 33.38
CA GLU A 318 0.90 -29.01 33.86
C GLU A 318 1.18 -30.45 33.41
N LEU A 319 2.16 -31.07 34.08
CA LEU A 319 2.20 -32.52 34.29
C LEU A 319 2.42 -32.70 35.79
N THR A 320 1.33 -33.01 36.48
CA THR A 320 1.23 -33.29 37.92
C THR A 320 2.22 -34.40 38.33
N PRO A 321 3.03 -34.22 39.39
CA PRO A 321 3.90 -35.26 39.90
C PRO A 321 3.13 -36.11 40.90
N THR A 322 2.50 -37.19 40.44
CA THR A 322 2.04 -38.24 41.36
C THR A 322 2.39 -39.62 40.81
N SER A 323 3.18 -40.33 41.63
CA SER A 323 3.43 -41.78 41.67
C SER A 323 4.25 -42.45 40.56
N GLY A 324 5.51 -42.78 40.91
CA GLY A 324 6.11 -44.10 40.64
C GLY A 324 7.20 -44.20 39.57
N ALA A 325 8.36 -44.74 39.98
CA ALA A 325 9.44 -45.35 39.19
C ALA A 325 10.62 -44.47 38.68
N LEU A 326 11.66 -44.40 39.54
CA LEU A 326 13.07 -44.75 39.29
C LEU A 326 13.67 -44.63 37.87
N CYS A 327 14.64 -43.71 37.77
CA CYS A 327 15.84 -43.72 36.90
C CYS A 327 15.64 -43.51 35.38
N GLY A 328 16.20 -42.41 34.85
CA GLY A 328 16.62 -42.32 33.43
C GLY A 328 16.44 -40.96 32.75
N SER A 329 17.52 -40.17 32.67
CA SER A 329 17.79 -39.11 31.68
C SER A 329 16.72 -38.04 31.43
N LEU A 330 16.90 -36.87 32.06
CA LEU A 330 16.25 -35.62 31.68
C LEU A 330 16.74 -35.14 30.31
N SER A 331 16.24 -35.75 29.25
CA SER A 331 16.31 -35.17 27.90
C SER A 331 15.19 -34.15 27.75
N GLY A 332 15.30 -33.03 28.47
CA GLY A 332 14.59 -31.82 28.10
C GLY A 332 15.06 -31.46 26.69
N LYS A 333 14.20 -31.64 25.68
CA LYS A 333 14.50 -31.24 24.30
C LYS A 333 14.95 -29.77 24.35
N LYS A 334 16.25 -29.51 24.22
CA LYS A 334 16.80 -28.16 24.14
C LYS A 334 16.06 -27.47 23.00
N LYS A 335 15.31 -26.41 23.32
CA LYS A 335 14.66 -25.55 22.33
C LYS A 335 15.76 -25.11 21.35
N LYS A 336 15.72 -25.64 20.13
CA LYS A 336 16.72 -25.39 19.11
C LYS A 336 16.50 -23.94 18.65
N ARG A 337 17.36 -23.02 19.10
CA ARG A 337 17.46 -21.67 18.52
C ARG A 337 17.91 -21.88 17.07
N MET A 338 16.98 -21.75 16.12
CA MET A 338 17.35 -21.69 14.71
C MET A 338 17.81 -20.27 14.40
N MET A 339 18.99 -20.14 13.79
CA MET A 339 19.42 -18.89 13.19
C MET A 339 18.52 -18.56 11.99
N TYR A 340 18.30 -17.27 11.76
CA TYR A 340 17.61 -16.79 10.56
C TYR A 340 18.46 -17.15 9.35
N LEU A 341 18.03 -18.15 8.58
CA LEU A 341 18.63 -18.48 7.29
C LEU A 341 17.65 -18.02 6.21
N THR A 342 18.09 -17.12 5.33
CA THR A 342 17.31 -16.59 4.20
C THR A 342 16.67 -17.71 3.36
N THR A 343 17.32 -18.87 3.26
CA THR A 343 16.84 -20.07 2.54
C THR A 343 15.61 -20.72 3.18
N LYS A 344 15.25 -20.35 4.41
CA LYS A 344 14.09 -20.84 5.16
C LYS A 344 12.98 -19.79 5.33
N ASN A 345 13.02 -18.66 4.63
CA ASN A 345 11.99 -17.61 4.71
C ASN A 345 10.57 -18.16 4.56
N ALA A 346 10.34 -19.08 3.61
CA ALA A 346 9.03 -19.70 3.41
C ALA A 346 8.51 -20.57 4.60
N GLU A 347 9.37 -20.98 5.53
CA GLU A 347 8.94 -21.55 6.81
C GLU A 347 8.49 -20.45 7.79
N PHE A 348 9.09 -19.25 7.76
CA PHE A 348 8.70 -18.11 8.60
C PHE A 348 7.46 -17.38 8.08
N ASP A 349 7.31 -17.23 6.75
CA ASP A 349 6.10 -16.66 6.12
C ASP A 349 4.85 -17.50 6.45
N ARG A 350 5.02 -18.81 6.65
CA ARG A 350 3.96 -19.72 7.16
C ARG A 350 3.55 -19.46 8.62
N HIS A 351 4.29 -18.64 9.35
CA HIS A 351 4.04 -18.27 10.75
C HIS A 351 3.78 -16.77 10.92
N GLU A 352 3.58 -16.01 9.84
CA GLU A 352 3.16 -14.62 9.94
C GLU A 352 1.76 -14.58 10.59
N LEU A 353 1.69 -13.95 11.76
CA LEU A 353 0.44 -13.83 12.51
C LEU A 353 -0.38 -12.71 11.89
N LEU A 354 -1.23 -13.06 10.94
CA LEU A 354 -2.19 -12.10 10.39
C LEU A 354 -3.19 -11.71 11.50
N ILE A 355 -3.07 -10.47 11.99
CA ILE A 355 -3.89 -9.91 13.07
C ILE A 355 -4.87 -8.90 12.50
N TYR A 356 -4.34 -7.92 11.76
CA TYR A 356 -5.08 -6.93 11.00
C TYR A 356 -4.56 -6.93 9.57
N GLU A 357 -5.47 -6.78 8.61
CA GLU A 357 -5.13 -6.64 7.19
C GLU A 357 -5.68 -5.31 6.70
N GLU A 358 -4.81 -4.42 6.21
CA GLU A 358 -5.25 -3.13 5.66
C GLU A 358 -6.06 -3.36 4.38
N VAL A 359 -7.26 -2.77 4.31
CA VAL A 359 -8.21 -2.96 3.22
C VAL A 359 -8.62 -1.64 2.58
N ALA A 360 -8.85 -1.67 1.27
CA ALA A 360 -9.41 -0.59 0.49
C ALA A 360 -10.80 -0.98 -0.04
N ARG A 361 -11.72 -0.01 -0.05
CA ARG A 361 -13.04 -0.18 -0.64
C ARG A 361 -12.96 0.04 -2.14
N MET A 362 -13.10 -1.03 -2.91
CA MET A 362 -13.07 -0.99 -4.36
C MET A 362 -14.49 -0.99 -4.94
N PRO A 363 -14.72 -0.29 -6.06
CA PRO A 363 -15.99 -0.39 -6.79
C PRO A 363 -16.28 -1.84 -7.18
N PRO A 364 -17.55 -2.18 -7.47
CA PRO A 364 -17.93 -3.55 -7.80
C PRO A 364 -17.02 -4.12 -8.88
N PHE A 365 -16.36 -5.23 -8.55
CA PHE A 365 -15.36 -5.76 -9.44
C PHE A 365 -16.01 -6.33 -10.70
N ARG A 366 -15.42 -6.05 -11.85
CA ARG A 366 -15.63 -6.84 -13.08
C ARG A 366 -14.77 -8.12 -13.01
N ARG A 367 -14.83 -8.85 -11.89
CA ARG A 367 -14.00 -10.05 -11.63
C ARG A 367 -14.25 -11.09 -12.74
N LYS A 368 -13.18 -11.52 -13.41
CA LYS A 368 -13.22 -12.54 -14.47
C LYS A 368 -12.99 -13.97 -13.95
N THR A 369 -12.73 -14.14 -12.64
CA THR A 369 -12.27 -15.42 -12.08
C THR A 369 -13.01 -15.77 -10.79
N LEU A 370 -13.67 -16.93 -10.78
CA LEU A 370 -14.30 -17.55 -9.62
C LEU A 370 -13.50 -18.80 -9.24
N VAL A 371 -13.05 -18.90 -7.98
CA VAL A 371 -12.33 -20.06 -7.47
C VAL A 371 -13.21 -20.81 -6.46
N LEU A 372 -13.52 -22.07 -6.76
CA LEU A 372 -14.27 -22.95 -5.85
C LEU A 372 -13.30 -23.90 -5.11
N ILE A 373 -13.05 -23.59 -3.84
CA ILE A 373 -12.20 -24.40 -2.96
C ILE A 373 -13.09 -25.31 -2.10
N GLY A 374 -12.68 -26.55 -1.87
CA GLY A 374 -13.40 -27.49 -1.02
C GLY A 374 -12.99 -28.94 -1.27
N ALA A 375 -13.41 -29.84 -0.38
CA ALA A 375 -13.13 -31.27 -0.48
C ALA A 375 -13.57 -31.89 -1.83
N GLN A 376 -13.02 -33.07 -2.15
CA GLN A 376 -13.53 -33.87 -3.26
C GLN A 376 -14.94 -34.37 -2.92
N GLY A 377 -15.86 -34.36 -3.90
CA GLY A 377 -17.22 -34.87 -3.72
C GLY A 377 -18.25 -33.86 -3.17
N VAL A 378 -17.83 -32.70 -2.66
CA VAL A 378 -18.76 -31.66 -2.12
C VAL A 378 -19.56 -30.90 -3.19
N GLY A 379 -19.57 -31.39 -4.43
CA GLY A 379 -20.35 -30.80 -5.52
C GLY A 379 -19.73 -29.59 -6.23
N ARG A 380 -18.44 -29.27 -6.03
CA ARG A 380 -17.75 -28.16 -6.73
C ARG A 380 -17.85 -28.26 -8.25
N ARG A 381 -17.62 -29.44 -8.82
CA ARG A 381 -17.75 -29.68 -10.27
C ARG A 381 -19.20 -29.51 -10.72
N SER A 382 -20.16 -29.97 -9.92
CA SER A 382 -21.59 -29.82 -10.22
C SER A 382 -22.03 -28.35 -10.20
N LEU A 383 -21.59 -27.57 -9.21
CA LEU A 383 -21.83 -26.13 -9.14
C LEU A 383 -21.16 -25.38 -10.28
N LYS A 384 -19.90 -25.72 -10.61
CA LYS A 384 -19.18 -25.16 -11.77
C LYS A 384 -19.93 -25.42 -13.07
N ASN A 385 -20.31 -26.67 -13.33
CA ASN A 385 -21.03 -27.05 -14.55
C ASN A 385 -22.39 -26.35 -14.62
N LYS A 386 -23.08 -26.19 -13.49
CA LYS A 386 -24.36 -25.49 -13.43
C LYS A 386 -24.23 -23.99 -13.69
N LEU A 387 -23.14 -23.36 -13.25
CA LEU A 387 -22.81 -21.97 -13.62
C LEU A 387 -22.54 -21.83 -15.12
N LEU A 388 -21.75 -22.75 -15.68
CA LEU A 388 -21.44 -22.77 -17.11
C LEU A 388 -22.69 -22.96 -17.98
N MET A 389 -23.64 -23.80 -17.56
CA MET A 389 -24.90 -23.98 -18.28
C MET A 389 -25.91 -22.85 -18.05
N TRP A 390 -25.90 -22.24 -16.86
CA TRP A 390 -26.80 -21.13 -16.54
C TRP A 390 -26.48 -19.87 -17.33
N ASP A 391 -25.18 -19.57 -17.51
CA ASP A 391 -24.76 -18.46 -18.34
C ASP A 391 -23.45 -18.75 -19.10
N PRO A 392 -23.55 -19.34 -20.30
CA PRO A 392 -22.40 -19.72 -21.10
C PRO A 392 -21.56 -18.53 -21.60
N ASP A 393 -22.18 -17.35 -21.78
CA ASP A 393 -21.50 -16.16 -22.26
C ASP A 393 -20.67 -15.48 -21.16
N ARG A 394 -21.07 -15.65 -19.90
CA ARG A 394 -20.38 -15.07 -18.73
C ARG A 394 -19.36 -15.97 -18.08
N TYR A 395 -19.53 -17.30 -18.11
CA TYR A 395 -18.65 -18.23 -17.40
C TYR A 395 -17.86 -19.12 -18.37
N GLY A 396 -16.53 -19.11 -18.23
CA GLY A 396 -15.61 -20.04 -18.92
C GLY A 396 -14.78 -20.84 -17.93
N THR A 397 -14.13 -21.92 -18.40
CA THR A 397 -13.18 -22.70 -17.58
C THR A 397 -11.77 -22.51 -18.12
N THR A 398 -10.81 -22.28 -17.24
CA THR A 398 -9.39 -22.51 -17.55
C THR A 398 -9.11 -24.01 -17.39
N VAL A 399 -8.30 -24.59 -18.28
CA VAL A 399 -7.81 -25.98 -18.17
C VAL A 399 -6.36 -25.89 -17.70
N PRO A 400 -6.06 -26.42 -16.51
CA PRO A 400 -5.17 -27.58 -16.51
C PRO A 400 -5.67 -28.74 -15.65
N GLU A 401 -5.36 -29.93 -16.13
CA GLU A 401 -5.54 -31.22 -15.50
C GLU A 401 -4.26 -31.61 -14.77
N ALA A 402 -4.25 -31.50 -13.43
CA ALA A 402 -3.41 -32.31 -12.55
C ALA A 402 -3.85 -32.14 -11.08
N ASP A 403 -3.81 -33.27 -10.38
CA ASP A 403 -3.81 -33.44 -8.92
C ASP A 403 -5.10 -33.12 -8.15
N LEU A 404 -6.07 -34.03 -8.30
CA LEU A 404 -7.17 -34.22 -7.35
C LEU A 404 -7.13 -35.61 -6.75
N ARG A 405 -6.36 -35.80 -5.67
CA ARG A 405 -6.53 -36.94 -4.76
C ARG A 405 -6.35 -36.53 -3.29
N ARG A 406 -7.30 -37.03 -2.48
CA ARG A 406 -7.66 -36.69 -1.07
C ARG A 406 -8.43 -35.35 -1.03
N THR A 407 -9.43 -35.11 -0.18
CA THR A 407 -9.53 -35.43 1.25
C THR A 407 -10.92 -35.02 1.78
N VAL A 408 -11.42 -35.63 2.86
CA VAL A 408 -12.50 -35.10 3.72
C VAL A 408 -11.91 -34.26 4.88
N GLU A 409 -10.78 -34.69 5.45
CA GLU A 409 -10.04 -33.99 6.52
C GLU A 409 -9.42 -32.64 6.07
N GLU A 410 -9.17 -32.47 4.77
CA GLU A 410 -8.49 -31.28 4.26
C GLU A 410 -9.43 -30.10 4.03
N SER A 411 -10.73 -30.30 3.81
CA SER A 411 -11.66 -29.15 3.80
C SER A 411 -11.71 -28.50 5.18
N GLY A 412 -11.73 -29.31 6.24
CA GLY A 412 -11.63 -28.81 7.61
C GLY A 412 -10.26 -28.18 7.91
N ARG A 413 -9.17 -28.74 7.37
CA ARG A 413 -7.82 -28.16 7.50
C ARG A 413 -7.68 -26.83 6.75
N ILE A 414 -8.19 -26.74 5.51
CA ILE A 414 -8.13 -25.54 4.69
C ILE A 414 -9.05 -24.47 5.28
N GLN A 415 -10.25 -24.81 5.76
CA GLN A 415 -11.10 -23.86 6.48
C GLN A 415 -10.44 -23.36 7.78
N ARG A 416 -9.82 -24.25 8.59
CA ARG A 416 -9.13 -23.84 9.81
C ARG A 416 -7.87 -23.01 9.55
N GLY A 417 -7.12 -23.31 8.49
CA GLY A 417 -5.85 -22.66 8.18
C GLY A 417 -5.96 -21.42 7.30
N TYR A 418 -6.96 -21.37 6.42
CA TYR A 418 -7.11 -20.36 5.37
C TYR A 418 -8.52 -19.77 5.27
N GLY A 419 -9.44 -20.12 6.19
CA GLY A 419 -10.82 -19.65 6.14
C GLY A 419 -10.96 -18.13 6.13
N HIS A 420 -9.98 -17.43 6.70
CA HIS A 420 -9.90 -15.96 6.70
C HIS A 420 -9.68 -15.34 5.30
N TYR A 421 -9.17 -16.13 4.34
CA TYR A 421 -9.05 -15.74 2.93
C TYR A 421 -10.31 -16.00 2.11
N PHE A 422 -11.33 -16.66 2.69
CA PHE A 422 -12.54 -16.98 1.93
C PHE A 422 -13.51 -15.81 1.96
N ASP A 423 -13.93 -15.36 0.78
CA ASP A 423 -14.99 -14.37 0.63
C ASP A 423 -16.36 -14.92 1.07
N LEU A 424 -16.59 -16.23 0.87
CA LEU A 424 -17.86 -16.90 1.16
C LEU A 424 -17.66 -18.39 1.46
N SER A 425 -18.34 -18.90 2.48
CA SER A 425 -18.41 -20.33 2.81
C SER A 425 -19.81 -20.87 2.54
N LEU A 426 -19.93 -21.89 1.69
CA LEU A 426 -21.20 -22.52 1.33
C LEU A 426 -21.27 -23.97 1.82
N VAL A 427 -22.32 -24.30 2.59
CA VAL A 427 -22.58 -25.68 3.03
C VAL A 427 -23.49 -26.37 2.02
N ASN A 428 -22.91 -27.20 1.17
CA ASN A 428 -23.66 -27.90 0.13
C ASN A 428 -24.43 -29.12 0.68
N SER A 429 -25.62 -28.87 1.21
CA SER A 429 -26.60 -29.89 1.62
C SER A 429 -27.61 -30.21 0.52
N ASN A 430 -27.88 -29.25 -0.36
CA ASN A 430 -28.77 -29.38 -1.50
C ASN A 430 -28.24 -28.53 -2.66
N LEU A 431 -27.99 -29.15 -3.81
CA LEU A 431 -27.33 -28.50 -4.93
C LEU A 431 -28.12 -27.30 -5.48
N ASP A 432 -29.44 -27.37 -5.56
CA ASP A 432 -30.28 -26.28 -6.09
C ASP A 432 -30.32 -25.08 -5.16
N ARG A 433 -30.38 -25.33 -3.85
CA ARG A 433 -30.35 -24.27 -2.84
C ARG A 433 -28.97 -23.60 -2.83
N THR A 434 -27.91 -24.39 -2.74
CA THR A 434 -26.53 -23.88 -2.70
C THR A 434 -26.17 -23.15 -4.00
N PHE A 435 -26.70 -23.60 -5.14
CA PHE A 435 -26.55 -22.88 -6.40
C PHE A 435 -27.24 -21.51 -6.37
N ARG A 436 -28.46 -21.41 -5.85
CA ARG A 436 -29.15 -20.11 -5.69
C ARG A 436 -28.41 -19.16 -4.75
N GLU A 437 -27.86 -19.67 -3.65
CA GLU A 437 -27.02 -18.89 -2.73
C GLU A 437 -25.75 -18.39 -3.44
N LEU A 438 -25.11 -19.23 -4.26
CA LEU A 438 -23.96 -18.84 -5.08
C LEU A 438 -24.32 -17.79 -6.14
N GLN A 439 -25.49 -17.91 -6.79
CA GLN A 439 -25.97 -16.92 -7.76
C GLN A 439 -26.19 -15.55 -7.09
N ALA A 440 -26.89 -15.54 -5.95
CA ALA A 440 -27.12 -14.31 -5.19
C ALA A 440 -25.81 -13.64 -4.77
N ALA A 441 -24.83 -14.43 -4.30
CA ALA A 441 -23.51 -13.92 -3.97
C ALA A 441 -22.77 -13.34 -5.20
N MET A 442 -22.90 -13.99 -6.36
CA MET A 442 -22.29 -13.52 -7.59
C MET A 442 -22.90 -12.22 -8.10
N ASP A 443 -24.21 -12.05 -8.00
CA ASP A 443 -24.87 -10.79 -8.36
C ASP A 443 -24.55 -9.67 -7.35
N LYS A 444 -24.42 -10.00 -6.06
CA LYS A 444 -23.96 -9.06 -5.04
C LYS A 444 -22.55 -8.54 -5.35
N LEU A 445 -21.62 -9.44 -5.69
CA LEU A 445 -20.24 -9.08 -6.06
C LEU A 445 -20.16 -8.15 -7.28
N ARG A 446 -21.16 -8.22 -8.18
CA ARG A 446 -21.23 -7.37 -9.39
C ARG A 446 -21.81 -5.98 -9.13
N THR A 447 -22.62 -5.85 -8.10
CA THR A 447 -23.42 -4.64 -7.84
C THR A 447 -22.88 -3.84 -6.67
N GLU A 448 -22.27 -4.50 -5.70
CA GLU A 448 -21.81 -3.88 -4.46
C GLU A 448 -20.28 -3.70 -4.41
N PRO A 449 -19.80 -2.55 -3.90
CA PRO A 449 -18.39 -2.34 -3.59
C PRO A 449 -17.86 -3.40 -2.62
N GLN A 450 -16.59 -3.75 -2.74
CA GLN A 450 -15.95 -4.80 -1.95
C GLN A 450 -14.73 -4.25 -1.20
N TRP A 451 -14.48 -4.79 -0.01
CA TRP A 451 -13.24 -4.54 0.72
C TRP A 451 -12.19 -5.56 0.29
N VAL A 452 -11.06 -5.07 -0.19
CA VAL A 452 -9.93 -5.91 -0.61
C VAL A 452 -8.64 -5.47 0.05
N PRO A 453 -7.64 -6.35 0.19
CA PRO A 453 -6.35 -5.96 0.71
C PRO A 453 -5.76 -4.80 -0.08
N VAL A 454 -5.19 -3.82 0.61
CA VAL A 454 -4.56 -2.64 -0.01
C VAL A 454 -3.45 -3.05 -1.01
N SER A 455 -2.74 -4.14 -0.72
CA SER A 455 -1.70 -4.72 -1.58
C SER A 455 -2.19 -5.26 -2.93
N TRP A 456 -3.50 -5.32 -3.16
CA TRP A 456 -4.07 -5.68 -4.47
C TRP A 456 -4.34 -4.45 -5.34
N VAL A 457 -4.28 -3.25 -4.76
CA VAL A 457 -4.65 -1.98 -5.40
C VAL A 457 -3.42 -1.13 -5.68
N TYR A 458 -2.44 -1.16 -4.78
CA TYR A 458 -1.11 -0.54 -4.91
C TYR A 458 -0.06 -1.64 -4.97
#